data_AF-A0AAP0G975-F1
#
_entry.id   AF-A0AAP0G975-F1
#
_cell.length_a   1.000
_cell.length_b   1.000
_cell.length_c   1.000
_cell.angle_alpha   90.00
_cell.angle_beta   90.00
_cell.angle_gamma   90.00
#
_symmetry.space_group_name_H-M   'P 1'
#
loop_
_entity.id
_entity.type
_entity.pdbx_description
1 polymer ?
#
loop_
_entity_poly.entity_id
_entity_poly.type
_entity_poly.pdbx_seq_one_letter_code
_entity_poly.pdbx_strand_id
1 'polypeptide(L)'
;MIDATDREFKNIPRQILNDSRYMPYFKDCIGAIDGTHVDARISPEKKVRYIGRHGVTTQNVMAVCDFNMCFTFIMAGWEGSAHDSRIYKKATREPCWNFPHPPAGNFKKIT
;
A
#
# COMPACT_ATOMS: atom_id res chain seq x y z
N MET A 1 0.40 -13.91 -12.40
CA MET A 1 -0.76 -13.25 -13.04
C MET A 1 -1.75 -12.95 -11.93
N ILE A 2 -2.20 -11.69 -11.82
CA ILE A 2 -3.09 -11.25 -10.74
C ILE A 2 -4.51 -11.69 -11.08
N ASP A 3 -5.11 -12.50 -10.21
CA ASP A 3 -6.50 -12.94 -10.29
C ASP A 3 -7.43 -11.73 -10.21
N ALA A 4 -8.37 -11.65 -11.15
CA ALA A 4 -9.02 -10.42 -11.60
C ALA A 4 -10.48 -10.34 -11.16
N THR A 5 -10.83 -10.86 -9.98
CA THR A 5 -12.25 -11.01 -9.66
C THR A 5 -12.95 -9.71 -9.25
N ASP A 6 -12.24 -8.67 -8.79
CA ASP A 6 -12.89 -7.38 -8.48
C ASP A 6 -11.94 -6.18 -8.40
N ARG A 7 -11.56 -5.62 -9.56
CA ARG A 7 -10.69 -4.41 -9.60
C ARG A 7 -11.39 -3.12 -9.16
N GLU A 8 -12.71 -3.14 -9.07
CA GLU A 8 -13.54 -1.97 -8.75
C GLU A 8 -14.07 -2.03 -7.31
N PHE A 9 -13.65 -3.04 -6.53
CA PHE A 9 -14.02 -3.24 -5.13
C PHE A 9 -15.54 -3.18 -4.91
N LYS A 10 -16.31 -3.74 -5.85
CA LYS A 10 -17.79 -3.70 -5.87
C LYS A 10 -18.42 -4.70 -4.92
N ASN A 11 -17.75 -5.82 -4.69
CA ASN A 11 -18.21 -6.92 -3.86
C ASN A 11 -17.50 -6.89 -2.51
N ILE A 12 -18.23 -7.31 -1.48
CA ILE A 12 -17.69 -7.47 -0.14
C ILE A 12 -16.93 -8.80 -0.07
N PRO A 13 -15.63 -8.81 0.29
CA PRO A 13 -14.86 -10.04 0.43
C PRO A 13 -15.51 -11.03 1.40
N ARG A 14 -15.52 -12.32 1.04
CA ARG A 14 -16.08 -13.40 1.88
C ARG A 14 -15.46 -13.46 3.28
N GLN A 15 -14.22 -13.01 3.40
CA GLN A 15 -13.43 -12.93 4.63
C GLN A 15 -14.07 -11.98 5.66
N ILE A 16 -14.82 -10.97 5.20
CA ILE A 16 -15.46 -9.98 6.08
C ILE A 16 -16.99 -10.09 6.08
N LEU A 17 -17.60 -10.56 4.99
CA LEU A 17 -19.05 -10.51 4.76
C LEU A 17 -19.90 -11.03 5.95
N ASN A 18 -19.47 -12.12 6.59
CA ASN A 18 -20.22 -12.80 7.65
C ASN A 18 -19.61 -12.61 9.05
N ASP A 19 -18.67 -11.68 9.23
CA ASP A 19 -18.00 -11.45 10.50
C ASP A 19 -18.37 -10.09 11.10
N SER A 20 -19.09 -10.09 12.22
CA SER A 20 -19.54 -8.87 12.90
C SER A 20 -18.41 -8.03 13.50
N ARG A 21 -17.18 -8.57 13.58
CA ARG A 21 -15.99 -7.80 13.98
C ARG A 21 -15.51 -6.90 12.84
N TYR A 22 -15.72 -7.33 11.60
CA TYR A 22 -15.24 -6.62 10.41
C TYR A 22 -16.36 -5.84 9.70
N MET A 23 -17.59 -6.35 9.71
CA MET A 23 -18.75 -5.66 9.18
C MET A 23 -19.39 -4.75 10.23
N PRO A 24 -19.81 -3.52 9.87
CA PRO A 24 -19.74 -2.90 8.54
C PRO A 24 -18.44 -2.12 8.27
N TYR A 25 -17.48 -2.13 9.20
CA TYR A 25 -16.32 -1.23 9.20
C TYR A 25 -15.41 -1.37 7.97
N PHE A 26 -15.22 -2.59 7.46
CA PHE A 26 -14.33 -2.88 6.33
C PHE A 26 -15.07 -3.13 5.00
N LYS A 27 -16.38 -2.90 4.92
CA LYS A 27 -17.21 -3.27 3.75
C LYS A 27 -16.74 -2.70 2.41
N ASP A 28 -16.11 -1.52 2.42
CA ASP A 28 -15.58 -0.80 1.25
C ASP A 28 -14.04 -0.76 1.24
N CYS A 29 -13.40 -1.60 2.05
CA CYS A 29 -11.95 -1.63 2.16
C CYS A 29 -11.34 -2.23 0.89
N ILE A 30 -10.40 -1.50 0.27
CA ILE A 30 -9.66 -1.96 -0.91
C ILE A 30 -8.51 -2.92 -0.58
N GLY A 31 -8.18 -3.06 0.70
CA GLY A 31 -7.06 -3.85 1.18
C GLY A 31 -6.31 -3.19 2.33
N ALA A 32 -5.28 -3.87 2.81
CA ALA A 32 -4.33 -3.35 3.78
C ALA A 32 -3.21 -2.60 3.05
N ILE A 33 -2.75 -1.49 3.64
CA ILE A 33 -1.63 -0.69 3.12
C ILE A 33 -0.56 -0.66 4.19
N ASP A 34 0.67 -1.02 3.82
CA ASP A 34 1.80 -0.92 4.73
C ASP A 34 3.11 -0.59 4.00
N GLY A 35 4.04 0.02 4.72
CA GLY A 35 5.40 0.30 4.27
C GLY A 35 6.36 -0.77 4.76
N THR A 36 7.26 -1.22 3.88
CA THR A 36 8.31 -2.19 4.24
C THR A 36 9.67 -1.73 3.74
N HIS A 37 10.71 -2.03 4.51
CA HIS A 37 12.09 -1.73 4.14
C HIS A 37 12.75 -2.94 3.51
N VAL A 38 13.22 -2.78 2.27
CA VAL A 38 14.01 -3.78 1.56
C VAL A 38 15.45 -3.30 1.43
N ASP A 39 16.41 -4.22 1.50
CA ASP A 39 17.83 -3.88 1.33
C ASP A 39 18.09 -3.25 -0.04
N ALA A 40 18.88 -2.18 -0.07
CA ALA A 40 19.14 -1.43 -1.29
C ALA A 40 20.64 -1.27 -1.55
N ARG A 41 21.05 -1.58 -2.78
CA ARG A 41 22.40 -1.32 -3.29
C ARG A 41 22.42 0.04 -3.98
N ILE A 42 22.87 1.06 -3.25
CA ILE A 42 22.84 2.45 -3.68
C ILE A 42 24.28 2.97 -3.87
N SER A 43 24.49 3.81 -4.88
CA SER A 43 25.79 4.47 -5.07
C SER A 43 26.17 5.32 -3.85
N PRO A 44 27.47 5.43 -3.51
CA PRO A 44 27.92 6.16 -2.32
C PRO A 44 27.34 7.58 -2.21
N GLU A 45 27.22 8.25 -3.35
CA GLU A 45 26.77 9.64 -3.48
C GLU A 45 25.30 9.85 -3.09
N LYS A 46 24.48 8.80 -3.25
CA LYS A 46 23.05 8.82 -2.90
C LYS A 46 22.76 8.12 -1.57
N LYS A 47 23.74 7.39 -1.03
CA LYS A 47 23.59 6.44 0.09
C LYS A 47 22.96 7.08 1.33
N VAL A 48 23.35 8.31 1.68
CA VAL A 48 22.89 9.02 2.90
C VAL A 48 21.37 9.05 3.00
N ARG A 49 20.66 9.29 1.88
CA ARG A 49 19.19 9.37 1.89
C ARG A 49 18.53 8.02 2.14
N TYR A 50 19.20 6.94 1.75
CA TYR A 50 18.69 5.58 1.85
C TYR A 50 19.07 4.89 3.16
N ILE A 51 19.82 5.57 4.04
CA ILE A 51 20.06 5.05 5.40
C ILE A 51 18.75 5.13 6.16
N GLY A 52 18.17 3.97 6.44
CA GLY A 52 16.97 3.85 7.26
C GLY A 52 17.27 4.00 8.74
N ARG A 53 16.22 3.83 9.56
CA ARG A 53 16.29 3.95 11.02
C ARG A 53 17.37 3.09 11.68
N HIS A 54 17.68 1.94 11.10
CA HIS A 54 18.65 0.98 11.63
C HIS A 54 20.08 1.18 11.12
N GLY A 55 20.37 2.31 10.45
CA GLY A 55 21.71 2.59 9.92
C GLY A 55 22.07 1.80 8.65
N VAL A 56 21.16 0.92 8.19
CA VAL A 56 21.31 0.13 6.97
C VAL A 56 20.70 0.85 5.78
N THR A 57 21.33 0.71 4.62
CA THR A 57 20.82 1.26 3.35
C THR A 57 19.63 0.41 2.87
N THR A 58 18.45 1.01 2.90
CA THR A 58 17.19 0.36 2.50
C THR A 58 16.41 1.24 1.53
N GLN A 59 15.50 0.62 0.79
CA GLN A 59 14.42 1.28 0.08
C GLN A 59 13.13 1.04 0.84
N ASN A 60 12.34 2.11 1.00
CA ASN A 60 10.98 1.96 1.49
C ASN A 60 10.09 1.57 0.29
N VAL A 61 9.32 0.50 0.46
CA VAL A 61 8.35 -0.02 -0.50
C VAL A 61 7.00 -0.01 0.18
N MET A 62 6.05 0.76 -0.37
CA MET A 62 4.67 0.71 0.09
C MET A 62 3.90 -0.27 -0.77
N ALA A 63 3.15 -1.18 -0.14
CA ALA A 63 2.32 -2.14 -0.84
C ALA A 63 0.86 -2.06 -0.37
N VAL A 64 -0.06 -2.36 -1.28
CA VAL A 64 -1.47 -2.63 -0.98
C VAL A 64 -1.74 -4.10 -1.25
N CYS A 65 -2.40 -4.75 -0.31
CA CYS A 65 -2.71 -6.17 -0.37
C CYS A 65 -4.21 -6.39 -0.16
N ASP A 66 -4.85 -7.15 -1.03
CA ASP A 66 -6.27 -7.49 -0.90
C ASP A 66 -6.51 -8.58 0.17
N PHE A 67 -7.79 -8.94 0.36
CA PHE A 67 -8.19 -9.97 1.33
C PHE A 67 -7.81 -11.40 0.89
N ASN A 68 -7.37 -11.59 -0.36
CA ASN A 68 -6.80 -12.84 -0.85
C ASN A 68 -5.26 -12.88 -0.67
N MET A 69 -4.70 -11.91 0.06
CA MET A 69 -3.26 -11.76 0.30
C MET A 69 -2.46 -11.53 -1.00
N CYS A 70 -3.09 -10.97 -2.03
CA CYS A 70 -2.47 -10.62 -3.28
C CYS A 70 -2.11 -9.12 -3.31
N PHE A 71 -0.89 -8.80 -3.75
CA PHE A 71 -0.49 -7.42 -3.96
C PHE A 71 -1.28 -6.81 -5.13
N THR A 72 -2.05 -5.78 -4.84
CA THR A 72 -2.85 -5.03 -5.83
C THR A 72 -2.15 -3.74 -6.27
N PHE A 73 -1.22 -3.24 -5.48
CA PHE A 73 -0.40 -2.08 -5.79
C PHE A 73 0.95 -2.15 -5.07
N ILE A 74 2.02 -1.74 -5.74
CA ILE A 74 3.36 -1.62 -5.15
C ILE A 74 3.97 -0.31 -5.62
N MET A 75 4.44 0.51 -4.67
CA MET A 75 5.25 1.69 -4.92
C MET A 75 6.63 1.49 -4.31
N ALA A 76 7.62 1.26 -5.18
CA ALA A 76 9.00 1.01 -4.80
C ALA A 76 9.91 2.21 -5.14
N GLY A 77 11.19 2.10 -4.78
CA GLY A 77 12.23 3.07 -5.16
C GLY A 77 12.32 4.30 -4.26
N TRP A 78 11.62 4.32 -3.14
CA TRP A 78 11.73 5.42 -2.19
C TRP A 78 12.93 5.27 -1.28
N GLU A 79 13.45 6.41 -0.83
CA GLU A 79 14.57 6.43 0.09
C GLU A 79 14.21 5.72 1.40
N GLY A 80 15.13 4.93 1.98
CA GLY A 80 14.91 4.25 3.26
C GLY A 80 14.68 5.18 4.46
N SER A 81 14.90 6.49 4.31
CA SER A 81 14.50 7.50 5.31
C SER A 81 13.11 8.10 5.06
N ALA A 82 12.49 7.80 3.92
CA ALA A 82 11.19 8.34 3.56
C ALA A 82 10.09 7.73 4.45
N HIS A 83 9.25 8.60 5.01
CA HIS A 83 8.05 8.19 5.74
C HIS A 83 6.98 7.63 4.80
N ASP A 84 6.26 6.60 5.24
CA ASP A 84 5.16 5.98 4.46
C ASP A 84 4.10 7.00 4.05
N SER A 85 3.83 8.00 4.89
CA SER A 85 2.88 9.07 4.58
C SER A 85 3.27 9.90 3.34
N ARG A 86 4.57 10.04 3.05
CA ARG A 86 5.07 10.73 1.86
C ARG A 86 4.86 9.87 0.62
N ILE A 87 5.13 8.57 0.72
CA ILE A 87 4.93 7.59 -0.35
C ILE A 87 3.44 7.50 -0.70
N TYR A 88 2.59 7.33 0.30
CA TYR A 88 1.14 7.31 0.17
C TYR A 88 0.59 8.56 -0.51
N LYS A 89 1.04 9.75 -0.10
CA LYS A 89 0.62 11.02 -0.72
C LYS A 89 1.01 11.10 -2.19
N LYS A 90 2.17 10.58 -2.59
CA LYS A 90 2.59 10.57 -3.99
C LYS A 90 1.73 9.61 -4.80
N ALA A 91 1.54 8.39 -4.31
CA ALA A 91 0.74 7.36 -4.97
C ALA A 91 -0.70 7.84 -5.24
N THR A 92 -1.32 8.48 -4.26
CA THR A 92 -2.72 8.93 -4.34
C THR A 92 -2.94 10.22 -5.12
N ARG A 93 -1.94 11.10 -5.21
CA ARG A 93 -2.08 12.41 -5.87
C ARG A 93 -1.74 12.41 -7.35
N GLU A 94 -0.87 11.51 -7.79
CA GLU A 94 -0.43 11.49 -9.18
C GLU A 94 -1.16 10.38 -9.95
N PRO A 95 -2.04 10.75 -10.91
CA PRO A 95 -2.86 9.76 -11.64
C PRO A 95 -2.04 8.71 -12.38
N CYS A 96 -0.79 9.01 -12.73
CA CYS A 96 0.11 8.10 -13.42
C CYS A 96 0.43 6.83 -12.61
N TRP A 97 0.29 6.86 -11.28
CA TRP A 97 0.49 5.66 -10.46
C TRP A 97 -0.70 4.71 -10.47
N ASN A 98 -1.88 5.14 -10.95
CA ASN A 98 -3.10 4.33 -10.96
C ASN A 98 -3.36 3.64 -9.60
N PHE A 99 -3.23 4.42 -8.51
CA PHE A 99 -3.47 3.91 -7.17
C PHE A 99 -4.90 3.38 -7.03
N PRO A 100 -5.12 2.21 -6.39
CA PRO A 100 -6.45 1.66 -6.21
C PRO A 100 -7.29 2.56 -5.30
N HIS A 101 -8.54 2.82 -5.69
CA HIS A 101 -9.45 3.67 -4.92
C HIS A 101 -10.70 2.88 -4.55
N PRO A 102 -11.27 3.10 -3.35
CA PRO A 102 -12.57 2.54 -3.00
C PRO A 102 -13.68 3.11 -3.91
N PRO A 103 -14.87 2.48 -3.92
CA PRO A 103 -16.04 3.04 -4.58
C PRO A 103 -16.29 4.49 -4.17
N ALA A 104 -16.76 5.31 -5.11
CA ALA A 104 -16.91 6.75 -4.94
C ALA A 104 -17.73 7.09 -3.67
N GLY A 105 -17.19 7.99 -2.84
CA GLY A 105 -17.84 8.46 -1.61
C GLY A 105 -17.41 7.78 -0.31
N ASN A 106 -16.56 6.73 -0.36
CA ASN A 106 -16.24 5.90 0.82
C ASN A 106 -14.78 5.97 1.30
N PHE A 107 -14.06 7.08 1.09
CA PHE A 107 -12.71 7.23 1.63
C PHE A 107 -12.69 7.32 3.16
N LYS A 108 -12.40 6.20 3.81
CA LYS A 108 -12.11 6.13 5.24
C LYS A 108 -10.79 5.43 5.44
N LYS A 109 -9.81 6.14 5.99
CA LYS A 109 -8.59 5.53 6.50
C LYS A 109 -8.88 5.04 7.92
N ILE A 110 -8.88 3.72 8.10
CA ILE A 110 -8.99 3.08 9.41
C ILE A 110 -7.56 2.68 9.78
N THR A 111 -6.95 3.42 10.70
CA THR A 111 -5.63 3.15 11.29
C THR A 111 -5.68 3.47 12.76
#